data_AF-A0A2V7KEX1-F1
#
_entry.id   AF-A0A2V7KEX1-F1
#
_cell.length_a   1.000
_cell.length_b   1.000
_cell.length_c   1.000
_cell.angle_alpha   90.00
_cell.angle_beta   90.00
_cell.angle_gamma   90.00
#
_symmetry.space_group_name_H-M   'P 1'
#
loop_
_entity.id
_entity.type
_entity.pdbx_description
1 polymer ?
#
loop_
_entity_poly.entity_id
_entity_poly.type
_entity_poly.pdbx_seq_one_letter_code
_entity_poly.pdbx_strand_id
1 'polypeptide(L)'
;MKYAAMPHDIDFFDCNALSGSPNNDAAADAEVNTLAHETEETNTDEDLDAWYDNSGNENADKCAWNFGTTYTTANGSTANMQIGTKDFLVQQNWVNANGGGCRLSW
;
A
#
# COMPACT_ATOMS: atom_id res chain seq x y z
N MET A 1 25.26 -4.10 -0.92
CA MET A 1 24.15 -3.23 -0.49
C MET A 1 22.97 -3.61 -1.37
N LYS A 2 21.84 -4.04 -0.79
CA LYS A 2 20.57 -4.20 -1.51
C LYS A 2 19.88 -2.82 -1.51
N TYR A 3 19.29 -2.43 -2.63
CA TYR A 3 18.54 -1.18 -2.74
C TYR A 3 17.24 -1.48 -3.51
N ALA A 4 16.15 -0.83 -3.09
CA ALA A 4 14.91 -0.80 -3.85
C ALA A 4 14.84 0.55 -4.58
N ALA A 5 14.37 0.53 -5.82
CA ALA A 5 14.05 1.73 -6.57
C ALA A 5 12.66 1.53 -7.14
N MET A 6 11.73 2.41 -6.77
CA MET A 6 10.39 2.35 -7.30
C MET A 6 10.29 3.11 -8.62
N PRO A 7 9.47 2.63 -9.57
CA PRO A 7 9.13 3.41 -10.75
C PRO A 7 8.31 4.66 -10.35
N HIS A 8 8.20 5.61 -11.28
CA HIS A 8 7.34 6.77 -11.07
C HIS A 8 5.87 6.35 -11.27
N ASP A 9 5.22 5.97 -10.17
CA ASP A 9 3.94 5.25 -10.20
C ASP A 9 2.79 5.99 -10.87
N ILE A 10 2.80 7.32 -10.83
CA ILE A 10 1.76 8.13 -11.47
C ILE A 10 1.76 8.03 -13.00
N ASP A 11 2.86 7.57 -13.61
CA ASP A 11 2.93 7.33 -15.06
C ASP A 11 2.18 6.05 -15.48
N PHE A 12 1.81 5.20 -14.52
CA PHE A 12 1.14 3.93 -14.75
C PHE A 12 -0.28 3.96 -14.17
N PHE A 13 -1.28 3.75 -15.03
CA PHE A 13 -2.70 3.84 -14.66
C PHE A 13 -3.07 2.89 -13.51
N ASP A 14 -2.45 1.70 -13.46
CA ASP A 14 -2.77 0.66 -12.49
C ASP A 14 -1.93 0.74 -11.18
N CYS A 15 -1.00 1.70 -11.06
CA CYS A 15 -0.05 1.74 -9.93
C CYS A 15 -0.31 2.87 -8.92
N ASN A 16 -1.47 3.53 -8.93
CA ASN A 16 -1.71 4.65 -8.01
C ASN A 16 -3.05 4.59 -7.25
N ALA A 17 -4.10 4.01 -7.85
CA ALA A 17 -5.45 3.94 -7.30
C ALA A 17 -6.01 5.28 -6.78
N LEU A 18 -5.43 6.41 -7.20
CA LEU A 18 -5.72 7.71 -6.63
C LEU A 18 -7.07 8.21 -7.14
N SER A 19 -7.86 8.75 -6.21
CA SER A 19 -9.04 9.55 -6.53
C SER A 19 -8.82 10.93 -5.93
N GLY A 20 -8.25 11.82 -6.75
CA GLY A 20 -7.63 13.06 -6.26
C GLY A 20 -6.28 12.79 -5.58
N SER A 21 -5.64 13.85 -5.11
CA SER A 21 -4.37 13.80 -4.37
C SER A 21 -4.56 14.48 -3.00
N PRO A 22 -4.64 13.70 -1.91
CA PRO A 22 -4.79 14.23 -0.55
C PRO A 22 -3.80 15.34 -0.20
N ASN A 23 -2.57 15.26 -0.70
CA ASN A 23 -1.50 16.21 -0.38
C ASN A 23 -1.23 17.25 -1.49
N ASN A 24 -2.05 17.27 -2.56
CA ASN A 24 -1.80 18.03 -3.78
C ASN A 24 -0.42 17.73 -4.42
N ASP A 25 0.07 16.50 -4.22
CA ASP A 25 1.27 15.93 -4.79
C ASP A 25 0.97 14.48 -5.20
N ALA A 26 0.39 14.33 -6.40
CA ALA A 26 -0.09 13.03 -6.87
C ALA A 26 1.04 12.01 -7.07
N ALA A 27 2.26 12.45 -7.37
CA ALA A 27 3.41 11.58 -7.51
C ALA A 27 3.78 10.99 -6.15
N ALA A 28 3.94 11.83 -5.12
CA ALA A 28 4.24 11.36 -3.78
C ALA A 28 3.10 10.52 -3.18
N ASP A 29 1.84 10.90 -3.41
CA ASP A 29 0.69 10.15 -2.92
C ASP A 29 0.59 8.75 -3.55
N ALA A 30 0.91 8.63 -4.85
CA ALA A 30 0.99 7.35 -5.54
C ALA A 30 2.15 6.50 -5.01
N GLU A 31 3.33 7.13 -4.83
CA GLU A 31 4.53 6.45 -4.36
C GLU A 31 4.37 5.91 -2.93
N VAL A 32 3.69 6.63 -2.03
CA VAL A 32 3.42 6.10 -0.68
C VAL A 32 2.51 4.87 -0.70
N ASN A 33 1.57 4.80 -1.64
CA ASN A 33 0.62 3.69 -1.76
C ASN A 33 1.34 2.37 -2.10
N THR A 34 2.10 2.38 -3.18
CA THR A 34 2.91 1.25 -3.68
C THR A 34 4.10 0.96 -2.77
N LEU A 35 4.79 1.97 -2.24
CA LEU A 35 5.95 1.75 -1.37
C LEU A 35 5.57 0.96 -0.12
N ALA A 36 4.38 1.21 0.42
CA ALA A 36 3.88 0.46 1.56
C ALA A 36 3.69 -1.03 1.22
N HIS A 37 3.23 -1.36 0.01
CA HIS A 37 3.10 -2.73 -0.49
C HIS A 37 4.49 -3.38 -0.63
N GLU A 38 5.37 -2.77 -1.40
CA GLU A 38 6.71 -3.30 -1.72
C GLU A 38 7.61 -3.45 -0.48
N THR A 39 7.46 -2.54 0.50
CA THR A 39 8.25 -2.59 1.75
C THR A 39 7.87 -3.80 2.59
N GLU A 40 6.59 -4.19 2.58
CA GLU A 40 6.12 -5.34 3.34
C GLU A 40 6.55 -6.65 2.72
N GLU A 41 6.54 -6.74 1.38
CA GLU A 41 7.11 -7.87 0.64
C GLU A 41 8.61 -7.98 0.89
N THR A 42 9.34 -6.86 0.82
CA THR A 42 10.78 -6.83 1.12
C THR A 42 11.08 -7.26 2.56
N ASN A 43 10.21 -6.96 3.53
CA ASN A 43 10.41 -7.38 4.93
C ASN A 43 10.10 -8.87 5.15
N THR A 44 9.20 -9.45 4.35
CA THR A 44 8.87 -10.88 4.45
C THR A 44 9.78 -11.75 3.62
N ASP A 45 10.29 -11.25 2.50
CA ASP A 45 11.02 -12.02 1.51
C ASP A 45 11.89 -11.17 0.56
N GLU A 46 13.01 -10.63 1.05
CA GLU A 46 13.86 -9.81 0.17
C GLU A 46 14.60 -10.59 -0.95
N ASP A 47 14.57 -11.93 -0.92
CA ASP A 47 15.29 -12.82 -1.84
C ASP A 47 14.35 -13.73 -2.67
N LEU A 48 13.02 -13.57 -2.54
CA LEU A 48 11.97 -14.38 -3.17
C LEU A 48 12.08 -15.88 -2.82
N ASP A 49 12.57 -16.22 -1.62
CA ASP A 49 12.78 -17.59 -1.12
C ASP A 49 12.08 -17.90 0.23
N ALA A 50 11.19 -17.01 0.67
CA ALA A 50 10.44 -17.09 1.92
C ALA A 50 8.97 -17.51 1.73
N TRP A 51 8.11 -17.04 2.63
CA TRP A 51 6.77 -17.60 2.83
C TRP A 51 5.74 -17.04 1.84
N TYR A 52 5.28 -17.92 0.95
CA TYR A 52 4.08 -17.72 0.14
C TYR A 52 2.93 -18.59 0.66
N ASP A 53 1.70 -18.17 0.43
CA ASP A 53 0.57 -19.08 0.57
C ASP A 53 0.49 -20.08 -0.59
N ASN A 54 -0.46 -21.03 -0.50
CA ASN A 54 -0.66 -22.04 -1.54
C ASN A 54 -1.16 -21.47 -2.88
N SER A 55 -1.50 -20.18 -2.94
CA SER A 55 -1.86 -19.44 -4.14
C SER A 55 -0.70 -18.60 -4.68
N GLY A 56 0.46 -18.61 -4.02
CA GLY A 56 1.65 -17.87 -4.43
C GLY A 56 1.63 -16.40 -4.02
N ASN A 57 0.79 -15.99 -3.06
CA ASN A 57 0.72 -14.60 -2.61
C ASN A 57 1.55 -14.38 -1.34
N GLU A 58 2.30 -13.29 -1.32
CA GLU A 58 2.97 -12.76 -0.12
C GLU A 58 1.98 -12.02 0.81
N ASN A 59 2.51 -11.43 1.88
CA ASN A 59 1.69 -10.67 2.84
C ASN A 59 0.96 -9.49 2.16
N ALA A 60 1.68 -8.66 1.40
CA ALA A 60 1.11 -7.47 0.78
C ALA A 60 0.20 -7.83 -0.42
N ASP A 61 0.61 -8.77 -1.27
CA ASP A 61 -0.22 -9.37 -2.34
C ASP A 61 -1.64 -9.75 -1.90
N LYS A 62 -1.77 -10.42 -0.75
CA LYS A 62 -3.07 -10.87 -0.22
C LYS A 62 -4.06 -9.73 0.01
N CYS A 63 -3.56 -8.51 0.12
CA CYS A 63 -4.32 -7.30 0.37
C CYS A 63 -4.07 -6.22 -0.69
N ALA A 64 -3.50 -6.60 -1.83
CA ALA A 64 -3.27 -5.70 -2.95
C ALA A 64 -4.57 -4.98 -3.33
N TRP A 65 -4.49 -3.66 -3.44
CA TRP A 65 -5.60 -2.76 -3.78
C TRP A 65 -6.79 -2.80 -2.79
N ASN A 66 -6.60 -3.39 -1.61
CA ASN A 66 -7.58 -3.37 -0.54
C ASN A 66 -7.28 -2.21 0.42
N PHE A 67 -8.12 -1.17 0.37
CA PHE A 67 -7.95 0.03 1.18
C PHE A 67 -8.77 0.04 2.48
N GLY A 68 -9.60 -0.99 2.70
CA GLY A 68 -10.53 -1.01 3.83
C GLY A 68 -11.50 0.18 3.85
N THR A 69 -11.69 0.78 5.02
CA THR A 69 -12.51 1.98 5.18
C THR A 69 -11.73 3.22 4.76
N THR A 70 -12.30 3.98 3.81
CA THR A 70 -11.74 5.25 3.34
C THR A 70 -12.58 6.43 3.81
N TYR A 71 -12.02 7.63 3.70
CA TYR A 71 -12.68 8.90 3.94
C TYR A 71 -12.31 9.94 2.87
N THR A 72 -13.17 10.94 2.71
CA THR A 72 -12.93 12.08 1.84
C THR A 72 -12.20 13.18 2.61
N THR A 73 -11.07 13.60 2.09
CA THR A 73 -10.25 14.70 2.62
C THR A 73 -10.88 16.06 2.31
N ALA A 74 -10.36 17.12 2.93
CA ALA A 74 -10.89 18.48 2.77
C ALA A 74 -10.85 19.01 1.31
N ASN A 75 -9.92 18.51 0.48
CA ASN A 75 -9.84 18.87 -0.93
C ASN A 75 -10.65 17.96 -1.86
N GLY A 76 -11.43 17.03 -1.30
CA GLY A 76 -12.27 16.08 -2.06
C GLY A 76 -11.56 14.80 -2.49
N SER A 77 -10.29 14.62 -2.14
CA SER A 77 -9.53 13.39 -2.46
C SER A 77 -9.84 12.26 -1.48
N THR A 78 -9.51 11.02 -1.83
CA THR A 78 -9.71 9.83 -0.98
C THR A 78 -8.44 9.48 -0.19
N ALA A 79 -8.60 9.15 1.09
CA ALA A 79 -7.54 8.64 1.97
C ALA A 79 -8.09 7.57 2.92
N ASN A 80 -7.23 6.80 3.57
CA ASN A 80 -7.61 5.84 4.62
C ASN A 80 -6.75 5.93 5.89
N MET A 81 -5.68 6.71 5.89
CA MET A 81 -4.91 7.02 7.09
C MET A 81 -4.30 8.41 7.06
N GLN A 82 -4.02 8.93 8.25
CA GLN A 82 -3.28 10.16 8.45
C GLN A 82 -1.95 9.84 9.15
N ILE A 83 -0.85 10.32 8.59
CA ILE A 83 0.49 10.21 9.16
C ILE A 83 0.99 11.64 9.43
N GLY A 84 1.09 12.00 10.70
CA GLY A 84 1.37 13.38 11.11
C GLY A 84 0.26 14.32 10.65
N THR A 85 0.57 15.24 9.73
CA THR A 85 -0.38 16.22 9.19
C THR A 85 -0.77 15.92 7.74
N LYS A 86 -0.44 14.73 7.22
CA LYS A 86 -0.67 14.33 5.83
C LYS A 86 -1.60 13.14 5.76
N ASP A 87 -2.52 13.17 4.81
CA ASP A 87 -3.46 12.10 4.53
C ASP A 87 -2.93 11.23 3.40
N PHE A 88 -3.09 9.91 3.47
CA PHE A 88 -2.62 8.98 2.45
C PHE A 88 -3.66 7.90 2.17
N LEU A 89 -3.63 7.37 0.95
CA LEU A 89 -4.34 6.16 0.57
C LEU A 89 -3.33 5.02 0.48
N VAL A 90 -3.41 4.07 1.41
CA VAL A 90 -2.41 3.02 1.57
C VAL A 90 -3.10 1.65 1.57
N GLN A 91 -2.51 0.67 0.88
CA GLN A 91 -3.02 -0.70 0.89
C GLN A 91 -2.92 -1.30 2.30
N GLN A 92 -3.88 -2.15 2.67
CA GLN A 92 -3.83 -2.90 3.91
C GLN A 92 -2.82 -4.04 3.83
N ASN A 93 -2.38 -4.56 4.98
CA ASN A 93 -1.56 -5.77 5.05
C ASN A 93 -2.36 -6.95 5.57
N TRP A 94 -1.92 -8.17 5.20
CA TRP A 94 -2.51 -9.39 5.71
C TRP A 94 -2.04 -9.67 7.12
N VAL A 95 -2.99 -9.77 8.06
CA VAL A 95 -2.69 -10.22 9.41
C VAL A 95 -3.14 -11.66 9.59
N ASN A 96 -2.19 -12.55 9.88
CA ASN A 96 -2.45 -13.97 10.15
C ASN A 96 -2.90 -14.23 11.61
N ALA A 97 -4.03 -13.64 12.00
CA ALA A 97 -4.64 -13.88 13.30
C ALA A 97 -6.17 -13.90 13.20
N ASN A 98 -6.82 -14.65 14.11
CA ASN A 98 -8.28 -14.81 14.16
C ASN A 98 -8.94 -15.21 12.83
N GLY A 99 -8.30 -16.08 12.05
CA GLY A 99 -8.80 -16.53 10.75
C GLY A 99 -8.32 -15.71 9.55
N GLY A 100 -7.51 -14.67 9.78
CA GLY A 100 -6.84 -13.93 8.71
C GLY A 100 -7.66 -12.77 8.16
N GLY A 101 -6.99 -11.71 7.73
CA GLY A 101 -7.64 -10.64 6.98
C GLY A 101 -6.79 -9.40 6.78
N CYS A 102 -7.20 -8.57 5.82
CA CYS A 102 -6.58 -7.29 5.52
C CYS A 102 -6.91 -6.25 6.59
N ARG A 103 -5.88 -5.62 7.15
CA ARG A 103 -6.00 -4.58 8.18
C ARG A 103 -4.99 -3.47 7.92
N LEU A 104 -5.40 -2.24 8.22
CA LEU A 104 -4.52 -1.06 8.16
C LEU A 104 -3.75 -0.85 9.48
N SER A 105 -4.29 -1.40 10.58
CA SER A 105 -3.67 -1.43 11.90
C SER A 105 -4.15 -2.66 12.67
N TRP A 106 -3.32 -3.14 13.59
CA TRP A 106 -3.56 -4.30 14.44
C TRP A 106 -3.58 -3.91 15.92
#